data_AF-A0A9E4DS73-F1
#
_entry.id   AF-A0A9E4DS73-F1
#
_cell.length_a   1.000
_cell.length_b   1.000
_cell.length_c   1.000
_cell.angle_alpha   90.00
_cell.angle_beta   90.00
_cell.angle_gamma   90.00
#
_symmetry.space_group_name_H-M   'P 1'
#
loop_
_entity.id
_entity.type
_entity.pdbx_description
1 polymer ?
#
loop_
_entity_poly.entity_id
_entity_poly.type
_entity_poly.pdbx_seq_one_letter_code
_entity_poly.pdbx_strand_id
1 'polypeptide(L)' 'PVGVGRVEDLGDDIPLVPSTEALTFDYLKDVWENR' A
#
# COMPACT_ATOMS: atom_id res chain seq x y z
N PRO A 1 -3.42 7.05 -1.68
CA PRO A 1 -1.97 6.77 -1.81
C PRO A 1 -1.68 5.45 -1.10
N VAL A 2 -0.66 4.71 -1.54
CA VAL A 2 -0.18 3.49 -0.87
C VAL A 2 1.24 3.74 -0.40
N GLY A 3 1.51 3.54 0.88
CA GLY A 3 2.84 3.64 1.47
C GLY A 3 3.66 2.38 1.21
N VAL A 4 4.98 2.53 1.08
CA VAL A 4 5.92 1.41 0.98
C VAL A 4 6.93 1.51 2.12
N GLY A 5 6.93 0.53 3.00
CA GLY A 5 7.83 0.49 4.15
C GLY A 5 7.17 -0.06 5.40
N ARG A 6 7.71 0.34 6.54
CA ARG A 6 7.31 -0.14 7.86
C ARG A 6 6.18 0.71 8.42
N VAL A 7 5.24 0.07 9.12
CA VAL A 7 4.10 0.75 9.76
C VAL A 7 4.55 1.71 10.86
N GLU A 8 5.64 1.40 11.56
CA GLU A 8 6.17 2.23 12.64
C GLU A 8 6.70 3.58 12.14
N ASP A 9 7.13 3.64 10.87
CA ASP A 9 7.66 4.86 10.25
C ASP A 9 6.56 5.66 9.52
N LEU A 10 5.50 4.97 9.05
CA LEU A 10 4.53 5.52 8.08
C LEU A 10 3.11 5.68 8.63
N GLY A 11 2.81 5.17 9.83
CA GLY A 11 1.47 5.20 10.41
C GLY A 11 0.54 4.12 9.83
N ASP A 12 -0.73 4.12 10.22
CA ASP A 12 -1.75 3.13 9.82
C ASP A 12 -2.97 3.76 9.12
N ASP A 13 -2.88 5.05 8.77
CA ASP A 13 -3.94 5.83 8.13
C ASP A 13 -4.02 5.61 6.61
N ILE A 14 -3.00 5.00 6.01
CA ILE A 14 -2.95 4.63 4.60
C ILE A 14 -2.58 3.15 4.41
N PRO A 15 -3.08 2.49 3.33
CA PRO A 15 -2.63 1.14 2.98
C PRO A 15 -1.11 1.09 2.79
N LEU A 16 -0.50 0.03 3.30
CA LEU A 16 0.96 -0.14 3.35
C LEU A 16 1.40 -1.48 2.77
N VAL A 17 2.51 -1.47 2.04
CA VAL A 17 3.18 -2.67 1.54
C VAL A 17 4.65 -2.70 1.98
N PRO A 18 5.24 -3.89 2.17
CA PRO A 18 6.60 -4.00 2.70
C PRO A 18 7.70 -3.62 1.71
N SER A 19 7.43 -3.71 0.40
CA SER A 19 8.41 -3.42 -0.65
C SER A 19 7.76 -2.99 -1.96
N THR A 20 8.55 -2.42 -2.89
CA THR A 20 8.02 -1.90 -4.16
C THR A 20 7.55 -3.00 -5.12
N GLU A 21 8.05 -4.23 -4.96
CA GLU A 21 7.59 -5.38 -5.74
C GLU A 21 6.10 -5.71 -5.50
N ALA A 22 5.57 -5.32 -4.33
CA ALA A 22 4.16 -5.49 -4.00
C ALA A 22 3.25 -4.46 -4.69
N LEU A 23 3.81 -3.40 -5.32
CA LEU A 23 3.04 -2.40 -6.08
C LEU A 23 2.68 -2.92 -7.47
N THR A 24 1.96 -4.04 -7.52
CA THR A 24 1.45 -4.59 -8.76
C THR A 24 0.22 -3.82 -9.23
N PHE A 25 -0.04 -3.85 -10.54
CA PHE A 25 -1.24 -3.21 -11.10
C PHE A 25 -2.52 -3.77 -10.49
N ASP A 26 -2.58 -5.09 -10.31
CA ASP A 26 -3.74 -5.77 -9.72
C ASP A 26 -3.98 -5.35 -8.27
N TYR A 27 -2.91 -5.25 -7.46
CA TYR A 27 -3.01 -4.76 -6.10
C TYR A 27 -3.48 -3.30 -6.04
N LEU A 28 -2.92 -2.43 -6.89
CA LEU A 28 -3.33 -1.03 -6.95
C LEU A 28 -4.80 -0.87 -7.38
N LYS A 29 -5.26 -1.73 -8.30
CA LYS A 29 -6.65 -1.76 -8.74
C LYS A 29 -7.58 -2.21 -7.59
N ASP A 30 -7.22 -3.26 -6.87
CA ASP A 30 -7.98 -3.75 -5.70
C ASP A 30 -8.11 -2.67 -4.61
N VAL A 31 -7.01 -2.00 -4.26
CA VAL A 31 -7.01 -0.89 -3.30
C VAL A 31 -7.88 0.29 -3.77
N TRP A 32 -7.95 0.52 -5.09
CA TRP A 32 -8.76 1.60 -5.65
C TRP A 32 -10.26 1.27 -5.65
N GLU A 33 -10.62 0.03 -5.98
CA GLU A 33 -12.01 -0.42 -6.05
C GLU A 33 -12.63 -0.62 -4.65
N ASN A 34 -11.84 -1.01 -3.66
CA ASN A 34 -12.30 -1.29 -2.28
C ASN A 34 -12.13 -0.10 -1.32
N ARG A 35 -12.05 1.12 -1.85
CA ARG A 35 -11.79 2.34 -1.07
C ARG A 35 -13.03 3.10 -0.65
#